data_AF-A0AAU1AT89-F1
#
_entry.id   AF-A0AAU1AT89-F1
#
_cell.length_a   1.000
_cell.length_b   1.000
_cell.length_c   1.000
_cell.angle_alpha   90.00
_cell.angle_beta   90.00
_cell.angle_gamma   90.00
#
_symmetry.space_group_name_H-M   'P 1'
#
loop_
_entity.id
_entity.type
_entity.pdbx_description
1 polymer ?
#
loop_
_entity_poly.entity_id
_entity_poly.type
_entity_poly.pdbx_seq_one_letter_code
_entity_poly.pdbx_strand_id
1 'polypeptide(L)'
;MALRNGPISPTTISLLQLRAGQLLGSTYFTIRETGNLRRIGESEERITAVATWRDATYFTGPERVALELVEAVLTPNPAGERVPDELYVKASAHYDDKAMWSLIMAIAHIGFFTPAALIAKPIPGMPPGQNYSE
;
A
#
# COMPACT_ATOMS: atom_id res chain seq x y z
N MET A 1 12.02 -6.00 6.54
CA MET A 1 12.45 -7.42 6.50
C MET A 1 11.40 -8.37 7.09
N ALA A 2 10.58 -7.98 8.08
CA ALA A 2 9.59 -8.88 8.71
C ALA A 2 8.25 -9.09 7.96
N LEU A 3 7.89 -8.23 7.00
CA LEU A 3 6.58 -8.32 6.32
C LEU A 3 6.56 -9.31 5.13
N ARG A 4 7.72 -9.71 4.59
CA ARG A 4 7.77 -10.53 3.35
C ARG A 4 7.54 -12.03 3.58
N ASN A 5 7.61 -12.50 4.83
CA ASN A 5 7.37 -13.91 5.21
C ASN A 5 6.15 -14.04 6.14
N GLY A 6 5.23 -13.07 6.08
CA GLY A 6 4.00 -13.07 6.86
C GLY A 6 2.87 -13.86 6.20
N PRO A 7 1.72 -14.00 6.88
CA PRO A 7 0.51 -14.62 6.33
C PRO A 7 -0.10 -13.87 5.12
N ILE A 8 0.38 -12.66 4.82
CA ILE A 8 -0.06 -11.87 3.67
C ILE A 8 0.93 -12.02 2.53
N SER A 9 0.43 -12.22 1.31
CA SER A 9 1.29 -12.38 0.14
C SER A 9 2.16 -11.12 -0.09
N PRO A 10 3.42 -11.29 -0.55
CA PRO A 10 4.26 -10.17 -0.95
C PRO A 10 3.61 -9.29 -2.01
N THR A 11 2.82 -9.90 -2.91
CA THR A 11 2.04 -9.20 -3.94
C THR A 11 1.05 -8.24 -3.33
N THR A 12 0.20 -8.68 -2.40
CA THR A 12 -0.78 -7.82 -1.72
C THR A 12 -0.11 -6.64 -1.02
N ILE A 13 1.02 -6.89 -0.34
CA ILE A 13 1.79 -5.84 0.34
C ILE A 13 2.35 -4.82 -0.65
N SER A 14 2.89 -5.26 -1.78
CA SER A 14 3.41 -4.31 -2.78
C SER A 14 2.30 -3.58 -3.53
N LEU A 15 1.13 -4.19 -3.76
CA LEU A 15 -0.04 -3.52 -4.34
C LEU A 15 -0.55 -2.39 -3.43
N LEU A 16 -0.73 -2.67 -2.13
CA LEU A 16 -1.20 -1.65 -1.18
C LEU A 16 -0.16 -0.54 -0.99
N GLN A 17 1.14 -0.86 -1.00
CA GLN A 17 2.21 0.13 -0.92
C GLN A 17 2.34 0.98 -2.19
N LEU A 18 2.12 0.40 -3.38
CA LEU A 18 2.00 1.16 -4.62
C LEU A 18 0.84 2.14 -4.53
N ARG A 19 -0.33 1.68 -4.06
CA ARG A 19 -1.50 2.56 -3.90
C ARG A 19 -1.22 3.69 -2.92
N ALA A 20 -0.56 3.41 -1.80
CA ALA A 20 -0.14 4.45 -0.87
C ALA A 20 0.79 5.48 -1.50
N GLY A 21 1.78 5.04 -2.29
CA GLY A 21 2.67 5.95 -3.02
C GLY A 21 1.91 6.90 -3.95
N GLN A 22 0.87 6.39 -4.62
CA GLN A 22 -0.02 7.19 -5.47
C GLN A 22 -0.84 8.21 -4.66
N LEU A 23 -1.43 7.81 -3.53
CA LEU A 23 -2.19 8.71 -2.65
C LEU A 23 -1.33 9.83 -2.06
N LEU A 24 -0.08 9.50 -1.70
CA LEU A 24 0.89 10.44 -1.17
C LEU A 24 1.51 11.34 -2.27
N GLY A 25 1.24 11.07 -3.56
CA GLY A 25 1.86 11.79 -4.66
C GLY A 25 3.38 11.60 -4.73
N SER A 26 3.90 10.46 -4.26
CA SER A 26 5.33 10.21 -4.20
C SER A 26 5.79 9.30 -5.33
N THR A 27 6.46 9.90 -6.33
CA THR A 27 7.09 9.17 -7.44
C THR A 27 8.13 8.17 -6.93
N TYR A 28 8.85 8.50 -5.86
CA TYR A 28 9.82 7.60 -5.25
C TYR A 28 9.21 6.26 -4.83
N PHE A 29 8.15 6.31 -4.02
CA PHE A 29 7.47 5.11 -3.55
C PHE A 29 6.77 4.38 -4.70
N THR A 30 6.14 5.12 -5.62
CA THR A 30 5.50 4.55 -6.80
C THR A 30 6.50 3.75 -7.65
N ILE A 31 7.65 4.32 -8.00
CA ILE A 31 8.69 3.63 -8.80
C ILE A 31 9.27 2.43 -8.04
N ARG A 32 9.53 2.59 -6.73
CA ARG A 32 10.08 1.51 -5.91
C ARG A 32 9.13 0.31 -5.85
N GLU A 33 7.85 0.53 -5.60
CA GLU A 33 6.88 -0.56 -5.49
C GLU A 33 6.48 -1.15 -6.84
N THR A 34 6.40 -0.36 -7.91
CA THR A 34 6.29 -0.88 -9.27
C THR A 34 7.48 -1.80 -9.60
N GLY A 35 8.70 -1.41 -9.25
CA GLY A 35 9.88 -2.27 -9.42
C GLY A 35 9.85 -3.54 -8.56
N ASN A 36 9.26 -3.47 -7.36
CA ASN A 36 9.05 -4.65 -6.50
C ASN A 36 8.04 -5.63 -7.12
N LEU A 37 6.90 -5.13 -7.62
CA LEU A 37 5.86 -5.91 -8.28
C LEU A 37 6.40 -6.62 -9.52
N ARG A 38 7.14 -5.90 -10.38
CA ARG A 38 7.83 -6.49 -11.54
C ARG A 38 8.78 -7.61 -11.15
N ARG A 39 9.56 -7.43 -10.07
CA ARG A 39 10.52 -8.43 -9.60
C ARG A 39 9.85 -9.72 -9.11
N ILE A 40 8.62 -9.63 -8.59
CA ILE A 40 7.84 -10.80 -8.15
C ILE A 40 6.92 -11.35 -9.25
N GLY A 41 7.05 -10.86 -10.50
CA GLY A 41 6.34 -11.39 -11.66
C GLY A 41 4.90 -10.89 -11.83
N GLU A 42 4.53 -9.76 -11.22
CA GLU A 42 3.21 -9.17 -11.39
C GLU A 42 3.03 -8.57 -12.79
N SER A 43 1.80 -8.60 -13.33
CA SER A 43 1.52 -8.11 -14.68
C SER A 43 1.45 -6.58 -14.75
N GLU A 44 1.80 -5.99 -15.90
CA GLU A 44 1.72 -4.54 -16.09
C GLU A 44 0.27 -4.04 -16.06
N GLU A 45 -0.70 -4.85 -16.49
CA GLU A 45 -2.13 -4.54 -16.37
C GLU A 45 -2.53 -4.37 -14.92
N ARG A 46 -2.11 -5.28 -14.03
CA ARG A 46 -2.40 -5.21 -12.60
C ARG A 46 -1.69 -4.03 -11.94
N ILE A 47 -0.41 -3.82 -12.24
CA ILE A 47 0.36 -2.66 -11.73
C ILE A 47 -0.31 -1.34 -12.12
N THR A 48 -0.67 -1.20 -13.39
CA THR A 48 -1.31 0.02 -13.92
C THR A 48 -2.69 0.22 -13.32
N ALA A 49 -3.47 -0.86 -13.18
CA ALA A 49 -4.83 -0.82 -12.65
C ALA A 49 -4.91 -0.49 -11.15
N VAL A 50 -3.80 -0.52 -10.38
CA VAL A 50 -3.84 -0.17 -8.94
C VAL A 50 -4.39 1.23 -8.70
N ALA A 51 -4.09 2.19 -9.59
CA ALA A 51 -4.59 3.56 -9.46
C ALA A 51 -6.12 3.67 -9.57
N THR A 52 -6.74 2.74 -10.30
CA THR A 52 -8.18 2.72 -10.61
C THR A 52 -8.85 1.44 -10.11
N TRP A 53 -8.28 0.76 -9.12
CA TRP A 53 -8.62 -0.62 -8.74
C TRP A 53 -10.12 -0.92 -8.50
N ARG A 54 -10.93 0.10 -8.19
CA ARG A 54 -12.37 -0.03 -7.92
C ARG A 54 -13.14 -0.62 -9.11
N ASP A 55 -12.83 -0.22 -10.35
CA ASP A 55 -13.48 -0.75 -11.56
C ASP A 55 -12.74 -1.96 -12.17
N ALA A 56 -11.48 -2.16 -11.80
CA ALA A 56 -10.65 -3.23 -12.31
C ALA A 56 -11.09 -4.62 -11.80
N THR A 57 -11.19 -5.57 -12.72
CA THR A 57 -11.59 -6.97 -12.45
C THR A 57 -10.42 -7.87 -12.04
N TYR A 58 -9.19 -7.35 -12.03
CA TYR A 58 -7.98 -8.13 -11.82
C TYR A 58 -7.70 -8.48 -10.36
N PHE A 59 -8.31 -7.78 -9.40
CA PHE A 59 -7.97 -7.90 -7.98
C PHE A 59 -8.94 -8.82 -7.24
N THR A 60 -8.39 -9.70 -6.41
CA THR A 60 -9.15 -10.62 -5.57
C THR A 60 -9.85 -9.90 -4.42
N GLY A 61 -10.84 -10.54 -3.79
CA GLY A 61 -11.53 -10.04 -2.59
C GLY A 61 -10.57 -9.52 -1.49
N PRO A 62 -9.60 -10.32 -1.00
CA PRO A 62 -8.62 -9.84 -0.03
C PRO A 62 -7.82 -8.63 -0.53
N GLU A 63 -7.28 -8.67 -1.76
CA GLU A 63 -6.51 -7.55 -2.31
C GLU A 63 -7.32 -6.24 -2.37
N ARG A 64 -8.60 -6.32 -2.77
CA ARG A 64 -9.49 -5.16 -2.81
C ARG A 64 -9.71 -4.56 -1.42
N VAL A 65 -9.88 -5.40 -0.40
CA VAL A 65 -10.05 -4.91 0.97
C VAL A 65 -8.76 -4.33 1.54
N ALA A 66 -7.59 -4.88 1.19
CA ALA A 66 -6.31 -4.27 1.54
C ALA A 66 -6.12 -2.88 0.89
N LEU A 67 -6.54 -2.72 -0.37
CA LEU A 67 -6.51 -1.44 -1.08
C LEU A 67 -7.49 -0.43 -0.48
N GLU A 68 -8.68 -0.88 -0.08
CA GLU A 68 -9.68 -0.05 0.59
C GLU A 68 -9.20 0.42 1.97
N LEU A 69 -8.60 -0.48 2.77
CA LEU A 69 -8.03 -0.15 4.08
C LEU A 69 -6.88 0.86 3.98
N VAL A 70 -5.95 0.70 3.04
CA VAL A 70 -4.83 1.65 2.91
C VAL A 70 -5.31 3.04 2.48
N GLU A 71 -6.33 3.11 1.61
CA GLU A 71 -6.97 4.38 1.25
C GLU A 71 -7.67 5.02 2.44
N ALA A 72 -8.50 4.25 3.15
CA ALA A 72 -9.22 4.70 4.34
C ALA A 72 -8.25 5.31 5.38
N VAL A 73 -7.16 4.62 5.69
CA VAL A 73 -6.18 5.09 6.68
C VAL A 73 -5.47 6.37 6.23
N LEU A 74 -5.03 6.43 4.97
CA LEU A 74 -4.17 7.53 4.49
C LEU A 74 -4.94 8.78 4.07
N THR A 75 -6.20 8.65 3.65
CA THR A 75 -7.01 9.79 3.23
C THR A 75 -7.61 10.50 4.46
N PRO A 76 -7.35 11.81 4.66
CA PRO A 76 -7.98 12.56 5.74
C PRO A 76 -9.50 12.64 5.59
N ASN A 77 -10.22 12.29 6.65
CA ASN A 77 -11.64 12.52 6.78
C ASN A 77 -11.91 13.39 8.04
N PRO A 78 -12.10 14.72 7.89
CA PRO A 78 -12.34 15.60 9.03
C PRO A 78 -13.76 15.50 9.59
N ALA A 79 -14.69 14.87 8.86
CA ALA A 79 -16.11 14.84 9.19
C ALA A 79 -16.58 13.46 9.71
N GLY A 80 -15.70 12.48 9.84
CA GLY A 80 -16.09 11.14 10.28
C GLY A 80 -14.93 10.19 10.50
N GLU A 81 -15.27 8.96 10.86
CA GLU A 81 -14.31 7.88 10.99
C GLU A 81 -13.70 7.51 9.63
N ARG A 82 -12.40 7.19 9.64
CA ARG A 82 -11.66 6.79 8.44
C ARG A 82 -11.89 5.32 8.10
N VAL A 83 -11.87 4.46 9.12
CA VAL A 83 -12.05 3.01 8.99
C VAL A 83 -13.31 2.62 9.76
N PRO A 84 -14.49 2.62 9.13
CA PRO A 84 -15.73 2.24 9.82
C PRO A 84 -15.75 0.74 10.16
N ASP A 85 -16.55 0.35 11.15
CA ASP A 85 -16.74 -1.04 11.58
C ASP A 85 -17.08 -1.98 10.41
N GLU A 86 -17.89 -1.53 9.44
CA GLU A 86 -18.23 -2.30 8.25
C GLU A 86 -17.00 -2.70 7.43
N LEU A 87 -16.02 -1.80 7.31
CA LEU A 87 -14.76 -2.08 6.60
C LEU A 87 -13.90 -3.06 7.40
N TYR A 88 -13.88 -2.94 8.73
CA TYR A 88 -13.19 -3.91 9.59
C TYR A 88 -13.81 -5.31 9.50
N VAL A 89 -15.14 -5.42 9.52
CA VAL A 89 -15.87 -6.69 9.36
C VAL A 89 -15.57 -7.30 7.99
N LYS A 90 -15.60 -6.48 6.92
CA LYS A 90 -15.26 -6.91 5.56
C LYS A 90 -13.81 -7.43 5.47
N ALA A 91 -12.87 -6.79 6.15
CA ALA A 91 -11.48 -7.25 6.21
C ALA A 91 -11.33 -8.56 7.00
N SER A 92 -12.04 -8.68 8.11
CA SER A 92 -12.00 -9.87 8.98
C SER A 92 -12.62 -11.10 8.30
N ALA A 93 -13.47 -10.92 7.28
CA ALA A 93 -13.95 -12.02 6.44
C ALA A 93 -12.86 -12.64 5.54
N HIS A 94 -11.75 -11.92 5.31
CA HIS A 94 -10.64 -12.37 4.45
C HIS A 94 -9.34 -12.63 5.21
N TYR A 95 -9.15 -12.00 6.36
CA TYR A 95 -7.92 -12.02 7.13
C TYR A 95 -8.19 -12.46 8.57
N ASP A 96 -7.60 -13.59 8.98
CA ASP A 96 -7.57 -13.99 10.38
C ASP A 96 -6.78 -12.98 11.25
N ASP A 97 -6.83 -13.11 12.58
CA ASP A 97 -6.21 -12.15 13.49
C ASP A 97 -4.72 -11.89 13.21
N LYS A 98 -3.98 -12.93 12.80
CA LYS A 98 -2.55 -12.84 12.50
C LYS A 98 -2.32 -12.13 11.16
N ALA A 99 -3.15 -12.42 10.17
CA ALA A 99 -3.16 -11.78 8.87
C ALA A 99 -3.57 -10.31 8.96
N MET A 100 -4.60 -10.01 9.76
CA MET A 100 -5.06 -8.65 10.06
C MET A 100 -3.94 -7.82 10.70
N TRP A 101 -3.27 -8.36 11.72
CA TRP A 101 -2.12 -7.68 12.33
C TRP A 101 -0.98 -7.44 11.34
N SER A 102 -0.72 -8.41 10.44
CA SER A 102 0.29 -8.25 9.41
C SER A 102 -0.07 -7.14 8.40
N LEU A 103 -1.35 -7.01 8.07
CA LEU A 103 -1.88 -5.95 7.22
C LEU A 103 -1.79 -4.58 7.90
N ILE A 104 -2.17 -4.49 9.18
CA ILE A 104 -2.01 -3.28 9.99
C ILE A 104 -0.55 -2.84 10.02
N MET A 105 0.38 -3.76 10.27
CA MET A 105 1.81 -3.44 10.29
C MET A 105 2.33 -2.99 8.91
N ALA A 106 1.82 -3.55 7.82
CA ALA A 106 2.16 -3.10 6.47
C ALA A 106 1.69 -1.66 6.20
N ILE A 107 0.49 -1.31 6.66
CA ILE A 107 -0.07 0.05 6.54
C ILE A 107 0.64 1.03 7.49
N ALA A 108 0.89 0.63 8.73
CA ALA A 108 1.61 1.44 9.72
C ALA A 108 3.03 1.79 9.22
N HIS A 109 3.69 0.86 8.53
CA HIS A 109 5.00 1.10 7.93
C HIS A 109 4.95 2.18 6.84
N ILE A 110 3.88 2.25 6.04
CA ILE A 110 3.65 3.37 5.12
C ILE A 110 3.46 4.66 5.90
N GLY A 111 2.60 4.65 6.92
CA GLY A 111 2.34 5.82 7.76
C GLY A 111 3.63 6.40 8.38
N PHE A 112 4.52 5.53 8.84
CA PHE A 112 5.85 5.90 9.35
C PHE A 112 6.71 6.62 8.28
N PHE A 113 6.61 6.20 7.03
CA PHE A 113 7.37 6.78 5.92
C PHE A 113 6.70 7.95 5.21
N THR A 114 5.43 8.26 5.53
CA THR A 114 4.70 9.40 4.96
C THR A 114 5.47 10.73 5.11
N PRO A 115 6.06 11.10 6.27
CA PRO A 115 6.85 12.32 6.38
C PRO A 115 8.07 12.33 5.44
N ALA A 116 8.76 11.19 5.28
CA ALA A 116 9.87 11.11 4.34
C ALA A 116 9.41 11.29 2.88
N ALA A 117 8.25 10.72 2.52
CA ALA A 117 7.65 10.87 1.20
C ALA A 117 7.32 12.34 0.88
N LEU A 118 6.76 13.07 1.87
CA LEU A 118 6.20 14.41 1.68
C LEU A 118 7.20 15.56 1.94
N ILE A 119 8.02 15.43 2.98
CA ILE A 119 8.99 16.45 3.40
C ILE A 119 10.30 16.27 2.64
N ALA A 120 10.84 15.05 2.67
CA ALA A 120 12.19 14.80 2.18
C ALA A 120 12.26 14.59 0.66
N LYS A 121 11.12 14.29 0.01
CA LYS A 121 10.95 14.18 -1.45
C LYS A 121 12.12 13.46 -2.15
N PRO A 122 12.42 12.22 -1.76
CA PRO A 122 13.59 11.52 -2.25
C PRO A 122 13.58 11.33 -3.77
N ILE A 123 14.75 11.44 -4.39
CA ILE A 123 14.95 11.18 -5.83
C ILE A 123 14.61 9.71 -6.15
N PRO A 124 13.67 9.44 -7.07
CA PRO A 124 13.32 8.08 -7.50
C PRO A 124 14.54 7.29 -8.00
N GLY A 125 14.64 6.03 -7.60
CA GLY A 125 15.74 5.14 -8.00
C GLY A 125 16.99 5.19 -7.11
N MET A 126 17.09 6.15 -6.18
CA MET A 126 18.22 6.23 -5.26
C MET A 126 17.96 5.56 -3.88
N PRO A 127 18.98 5.06 -3.16
CA PRO A 127 18.80 4.39 -1.86
C PRO A 127 18.36 5.35 -0.73
N PRO A 128 17.44 4.97 0.18
CA PRO A 128 17.02 5.84 1.29
C PRO A 128 18.22 6.43 2.05
N GLY A 129 18.18 7.74 2.35
CA GLY A 129 19.27 8.44 3.04
C GLY A 129 20.35 9.05 2.13
N GLN A 130 20.35 8.73 0.82
CA GLN A 130 21.27 9.29 -0.17
C GLN A 130 20.57 10.25 -1.17
N ASN A 131 19.34 10.69 -0.85
CA ASN A 131 18.36 11.18 -1.84
C ASN A 131 17.88 12.62 -1.60
N TYR A 132 18.60 13.43 -0.82
CA TYR A 132 18.08 14.71 -0.30
C TYR A 132 18.71 15.96 -0.92
N SER A 133 19.50 15.82 -1.97
CA SER A 133 20.21 16.93 -2.61
C SER A 133 20.32 16.69 -4.11
N GLU A 134 19.64 17.53 -4.88
CA GLU A 134 20.33 18.25 -5.97
C GLU A 134 20.72 19.63 -5.43
#